data_AF-A0A9D6XM12-F1
#
_entry.id   AF-A0A9D6XM12-F1
#
_cell.length_a   1.000
_cell.length_b   1.000
_cell.length_c   1.000
_cell.angle_alpha   90.00
_cell.angle_beta   90.00
_cell.angle_gamma   90.00
#
_symmetry.space_group_name_H-M   'P 1'
#
loop_
_entity.id
_entity.type
_entity.pdbx_description
1 polymer ?
#
loop_
_entity_poly.entity_id
_entity_poly.type
_entity_poly.pdbx_seq_one_letter_code
_entity_poly.pdbx_strand_id
1 'polypeptide(L)'
;MLPYWHYPTYAIFGVTFQSWGTLVALGILVAVFIARDRARRAGVQVAHVWDAAFWIIVAAFVGARLGHVFFYEWEYFLENLGDIFKIWHGGFSSYGGFAGAIIAFFVIARSRATKQSLSFPRTREASVLDPRVNPEDDMRRSPRSLRS
;
A
#
# COMPACT_ATOMS: atom_id res chain seq x y z
N MET A 1 31.92 -25.50 22.67
CA MET A 1 31.62 -24.97 21.33
C MET A 1 30.18 -24.51 21.36
N LEU A 2 29.89 -23.21 21.18
CA LEU A 2 28.51 -22.72 21.23
C LEU A 2 27.72 -23.32 20.04
N PRO A 3 26.46 -23.76 20.23
CA PRO A 3 25.62 -24.24 19.14
C PRO A 3 25.30 -23.08 18.19
N TYR A 4 25.76 -23.18 16.94
CA TYR A 4 25.38 -22.27 15.86
C TYR A 4 23.99 -22.67 15.36
N TRP A 5 23.07 -21.72 15.42
CA TRP A 5 21.73 -21.88 14.88
C TRP A 5 21.83 -22.08 13.36
N HIS A 6 21.66 -23.30 12.90
CA HIS A 6 21.34 -23.55 11.50
C HIS A 6 19.94 -23.04 11.25
N TYR A 7 19.76 -22.09 10.35
CA TYR A 7 18.42 -21.71 9.88
C TYR A 7 17.96 -22.82 8.95
N PRO A 8 17.04 -23.70 9.38
CA PRO A 8 16.70 -24.86 8.58
C PRO A 8 15.97 -24.37 7.34
N THR A 9 16.49 -24.69 6.16
CA THR A 9 15.61 -24.81 5.01
C THR A 9 14.71 -26.01 5.28
N TYR A 10 13.42 -25.86 5.04
CA TYR A 10 12.47 -26.95 5.21
C TYR A 10 11.84 -27.25 3.86
N ALA A 11 11.68 -28.54 3.55
CA ALA A 11 11.09 -28.98 2.30
C ALA A 11 9.61 -29.29 2.52
N ILE A 12 8.73 -28.68 1.74
CA ILE A 12 7.32 -29.03 1.67
C ILE A 12 7.04 -29.54 0.27
N PHE A 13 6.51 -30.77 0.14
CA PHE A 13 6.19 -31.41 -1.15
C PHE A 13 7.36 -31.42 -2.15
N GLY A 14 8.60 -31.54 -1.68
CA GLY A 14 9.81 -31.52 -2.52
C GLY A 14 10.32 -30.11 -2.90
N VAL A 15 9.65 -29.04 -2.47
CA VAL A 15 10.11 -27.65 -2.66
C VAL A 15 10.76 -27.16 -1.37
N THR A 16 12.02 -26.70 -1.47
CA THR A 16 12.78 -26.16 -0.34
C THR A 16 12.44 -24.69 -0.11
N PHE A 17 12.03 -24.36 1.11
CA PHE A 17 11.74 -23.00 1.55
C PHE A 17 12.79 -22.49 2.52
N GLN A 18 13.14 -21.21 2.36
CA GLN A 18 13.99 -20.48 3.30
C GLN A 18 13.15 -19.98 4.47
N SER A 19 13.50 -20.37 5.69
CA SER A 19 12.78 -19.96 6.93
C SER A 19 12.61 -18.44 7.05
N TRP A 20 13.63 -17.67 6.68
CA TRP A 20 13.58 -16.21 6.71
C TRP A 20 12.55 -15.62 5.74
N GLY A 21 12.47 -16.15 4.52
CA GLY A 21 11.48 -15.71 3.53
C GLY A 21 10.05 -16.00 3.99
N THR A 22 9.84 -17.10 4.70
CA THR A 22 8.54 -17.45 5.28
C THR A 22 8.10 -16.45 6.35
N LEU A 23 9.01 -16.08 7.24
CA LEU A 23 8.73 -15.07 8.27
C LEU A 23 8.36 -13.73 7.65
N VAL A 24 9.06 -13.31 6.60
CA VAL A 24 8.73 -12.08 5.85
C VAL A 24 7.35 -12.19 5.20
N ALA A 25 7.06 -13.30 4.53
CA ALA A 25 5.75 -13.53 3.91
C ALA A 25 4.61 -13.49 4.95
N LEU A 26 4.80 -14.13 6.10
CA LEU A 26 3.85 -14.09 7.20
C LEU A 26 3.66 -12.67 7.74
N GLY A 27 4.75 -11.91 7.91
CA GLY A 27 4.70 -10.51 8.33
C GLY A 27 3.89 -9.64 7.36
N ILE A 28 4.08 -9.82 6.06
CA ILE A 28 3.31 -9.12 5.02
C ILE A 28 1.84 -9.50 5.11
N LEU A 29 1.51 -10.79 5.25
CA LEU A 29 0.12 -11.24 5.39
C LEU A 29 -0.56 -10.59 6.59
N VAL A 30 0.08 -10.64 7.77
CA VAL A 30 -0.45 -10.01 9.00
C VAL A 30 -0.63 -8.51 8.81
N ALA A 31 0.34 -7.82 8.21
CA ALA A 31 0.25 -6.38 7.94
C ALA A 31 -0.96 -6.04 7.04
N VAL A 32 -1.20 -6.81 5.98
CA VAL A 32 -2.36 -6.62 5.08
C VAL A 32 -3.67 -6.90 5.79
N PHE A 33 -3.76 -7.93 6.63
CA PHE A 33 -4.97 -8.21 7.41
C PHE A 33 -5.30 -7.08 8.39
N ILE A 34 -4.30 -6.56 9.08
CA ILE A 34 -4.48 -5.42 10.00
C ILE A 34 -4.87 -4.15 9.21
N ALA A 35 -4.21 -3.88 8.08
CA ALA A 35 -4.53 -2.73 7.24
C ALA A 35 -5.97 -2.81 6.69
N ARG A 36 -6.42 -4.02 6.30
CA ARG A 36 -7.78 -4.28 5.88
C ARG A 36 -8.79 -3.99 7.00
N ASP A 37 -8.55 -4.48 8.20
CA ASP A 37 -9.46 -4.27 9.32
C ASP A 37 -9.56 -2.77 9.67
N ARG A 38 -8.42 -2.07 9.70
CA ARG A 38 -8.37 -0.61 9.89
C ARG A 38 -9.11 0.14 8.78
N ALA A 39 -8.94 -0.25 7.53
CA ALA A 39 -9.63 0.37 6.41
C ALA A 39 -11.15 0.22 6.53
N ARG A 40 -11.64 -0.96 6.92
CA ARG A 40 -13.08 -1.19 7.16
C ARG A 40 -13.62 -0.27 8.26
N ARG A 41 -12.89 -0.13 9.37
CA ARG A 41 -13.28 0.76 10.49
C ARG A 41 -13.24 2.24 10.11
N ALA A 42 -12.35 2.63 9.22
CA ALA A 42 -12.20 4.01 8.74
C ALA A 42 -13.12 4.37 7.55
N GLY A 43 -13.98 3.45 7.10
CA GLY A 43 -14.83 3.67 5.92
C GLY A 43 -14.08 3.73 4.58
N VAL A 44 -12.82 3.27 4.55
CA VAL A 44 -12.00 3.21 3.34
C VAL A 44 -12.31 1.92 2.58
N GLN A 45 -12.43 2.02 1.25
CA GLN A 45 -12.67 0.83 0.43
C GLN A 45 -11.52 -0.18 0.57
N VAL A 46 -11.86 -1.43 0.89
CA VAL A 46 -10.88 -2.50 1.11
C VAL A 46 -10.06 -2.80 -0.16
N ALA A 47 -10.63 -2.59 -1.35
CA ALA A 47 -9.92 -2.71 -2.63
C ALA A 47 -8.63 -1.88 -2.66
N HIS A 48 -8.66 -0.67 -2.10
CA HIS A 48 -7.50 0.20 -2.01
C HIS A 48 -6.36 -0.39 -1.16
N VAL A 49 -6.67 -1.22 -0.16
CA VAL A 49 -5.65 -1.89 0.65
C VAL A 49 -4.95 -2.96 -0.17
N TRP A 50 -5.71 -3.76 -0.92
CA TRP A 50 -5.16 -4.79 -1.80
C TRP A 50 -4.31 -4.21 -2.92
N ASP A 51 -4.78 -3.14 -3.57
CA ASP A 51 -3.99 -2.42 -4.58
C ASP A 51 -2.68 -1.89 -4.00
N ALA A 52 -2.74 -1.30 -2.80
CA ALA A 52 -1.55 -0.76 -2.15
C ALA A 52 -0.55 -1.87 -1.78
N ALA A 53 -1.05 -2.96 -1.20
CA ALA A 53 -0.23 -4.11 -0.83
C ALA A 53 0.47 -4.71 -2.06
N PHE A 54 -0.25 -4.88 -3.18
CA PHE A 54 0.32 -5.37 -4.43
C PHE A 54 1.47 -4.48 -4.92
N TRP A 55 1.25 -3.17 -5.04
CA TRP A 55 2.27 -2.24 -5.52
C TRP A 55 3.46 -2.12 -4.57
N ILE A 56 3.24 -2.18 -3.26
CA ILE A 56 4.32 -2.19 -2.26
C ILE A 56 5.18 -3.44 -2.39
N ILE A 57 4.57 -4.62 -2.55
CA ILE A 57 5.30 -5.88 -2.72
C ILE A 57 6.12 -5.83 -4.03
N VAL A 58 5.52 -5.40 -5.14
CA VAL A 58 6.23 -5.25 -6.42
C VAL A 58 7.42 -4.30 -6.28
N ALA A 59 7.23 -3.14 -5.67
CA ALA A 59 8.30 -2.18 -5.44
C ALA A 59 9.38 -2.71 -4.49
N ALA A 60 9.02 -3.54 -3.51
CA ALA A 60 9.99 -4.22 -2.64
C ALA A 60 10.85 -5.21 -3.43
N PHE A 61 10.28 -6.00 -4.34
CA PHE A 61 11.08 -6.91 -5.18
C PHE A 61 12.01 -6.16 -6.13
N VAL A 62 11.51 -5.09 -6.76
CA VAL A 62 12.32 -4.22 -7.63
C VAL A 62 13.43 -3.54 -6.83
N GLY A 63 13.09 -2.96 -5.69
CA GLY A 63 14.05 -2.33 -4.79
C GLY A 63 15.10 -3.31 -4.26
N ALA A 64 14.72 -4.55 -3.98
CA ALA A 64 15.64 -5.59 -3.55
C ALA A 64 16.64 -5.93 -4.66
N ARG A 65 16.19 -5.98 -5.92
CA ARG A 65 17.07 -6.21 -7.05
C ARG A 65 18.00 -5.03 -7.30
N LEU A 66 17.47 -3.81 -7.33
CA LEU A 66 18.27 -2.60 -7.51
C LEU A 66 19.27 -2.42 -6.37
N GLY A 67 18.86 -2.65 -5.12
CA GLY A 67 19.77 -2.58 -3.97
C GLY A 67 20.89 -3.62 -4.06
N HIS A 68 20.63 -4.80 -4.63
CA HIS A 68 21.72 -5.75 -4.88
C HIS A 68 22.71 -5.21 -5.91
N VAL A 69 22.20 -4.68 -7.02
CA VAL A 69 23.00 -4.07 -8.10
C VAL A 69 23.85 -2.89 -7.58
N PHE A 70 23.25 -1.94 -6.86
CA PHE A 70 23.93 -0.73 -6.41
C PHE A 70 24.93 -0.96 -5.27
N PHE A 71 24.62 -1.85 -4.31
CA PHE A 71 25.43 -1.98 -3.10
C PHE A 71 26.46 -3.11 -3.15
N TYR A 72 26.27 -4.14 -4.00
CA TYR A 72 27.13 -5.32 -3.99
C TYR A 72 27.97 -5.44 -5.26
N GLU A 73 27.37 -5.24 -6.44
CA GLU A 73 28.01 -5.60 -7.72
C GLU A 73 27.91 -4.50 -8.77
N TRP A 74 28.07 -3.24 -8.35
CA TRP A 74 27.89 -2.07 -9.20
C TRP A 74 28.75 -2.11 -10.48
N GLU A 75 30.04 -2.44 -10.35
CA GLU A 75 30.98 -2.49 -11.47
C GLU A 75 30.61 -3.60 -12.47
N TYR A 76 30.23 -4.78 -11.99
CA TYR A 76 29.81 -5.92 -12.83
C TYR A 76 28.56 -5.59 -13.66
N PHE A 77 27.57 -4.94 -13.05
CA PHE A 77 26.31 -4.61 -13.72
C PHE A 77 26.44 -3.42 -14.68
N LEU A 78 27.44 -2.55 -14.53
CA LEU A 78 27.74 -1.51 -15.53
C LEU A 78 28.19 -2.12 -16.86
N GLU A 79 28.97 -3.20 -16.80
CA GLU A 79 29.42 -3.93 -17.99
C GLU A 79 28.33 -4.88 -18.53
N ASN A 80 27.46 -5.38 -17.65
CA ASN A 80 26.42 -6.38 -17.99
C ASN A 80 25.01 -5.93 -17.57
N LEU A 81 24.53 -4.81 -18.13
CA LEU A 81 23.21 -4.23 -17.80
C LEU A 81 22.03 -5.21 -17.99
N GLY A 82 22.15 -6.18 -18.92
CA GLY A 82 21.13 -7.21 -19.15
C GLY A 82 20.94 -8.17 -17.98
N ASP A 83 21.96 -8.34 -17.13
CA ASP A 83 21.91 -9.26 -15.99
C ASP A 83 21.05 -8.74 -14.85
N ILE A 84 20.74 -7.45 -14.84
CA ILE A 84 19.84 -6.82 -13.85
C ILE A 84 18.48 -7.52 -13.86
N PHE A 85 17.98 -7.96 -15.02
CA PHE A 85 16.69 -8.63 -15.16
C PHE A 85 16.71 -10.12 -14.82
N LYS A 86 17.90 -10.73 -14.71
CA LYS A 86 18.05 -12.17 -14.45
C LYS A 86 17.83 -12.51 -12.97
N ILE A 87 16.60 -12.32 -12.50
CA ILE A 87 16.18 -12.54 -11.11
C ILE A 87 16.31 -14.00 -10.62
N TRP A 88 16.46 -14.95 -11.55
CA TRP A 88 16.60 -16.39 -11.26
C TRP A 88 18.01 -16.81 -10.84
N HIS A 89 19.04 -15.98 -11.07
CA HIS A 89 20.38 -16.26 -10.56
C HIS A 89 20.55 -15.92 -9.07
N GLY A 90 19.47 -15.48 -8.41
CA GLY A 90 19.53 -14.94 -7.06
C GLY A 90 20.03 -13.50 -7.06
N GLY A 91 20.43 -12.99 -5.88
CA GLY A 91 20.90 -11.61 -5.73
C GLY A 91 19.78 -10.62 -5.41
N PHE A 92 19.32 -10.67 -4.16
CA PHE A 92 18.34 -9.73 -3.60
C PHE A 92 18.90 -9.10 -2.33
N SER A 93 18.87 -7.78 -2.25
CA SER A 93 19.21 -7.02 -1.05
C SER A 93 17.97 -6.83 -0.18
N SER A 94 18.00 -7.31 1.05
CA SER A 94 16.90 -7.07 2.02
C SER A 94 16.74 -5.59 2.32
N TYR A 95 17.84 -4.83 2.40
CA TYR A 95 17.81 -3.37 2.59
C TYR A 95 17.20 -2.66 1.39
N GLY A 96 17.55 -3.08 0.17
CA GLY A 96 16.96 -2.55 -1.06
C GLY A 96 15.45 -2.79 -1.11
N GLY A 97 15.00 -3.98 -0.69
CA GLY A 97 13.57 -4.30 -0.68
C GLY A 97 12.79 -3.50 0.36
N PHE A 98 13.35 -3.33 1.55
CA PHE A 98 12.77 -2.48 2.59
C PHE A 98 12.67 -1.02 2.15
N ALA A 99 13.73 -0.46 1.56
CA ALA A 99 13.71 0.89 1.02
C ALA A 99 12.66 1.05 -0.10
N GLY A 100 12.60 0.11 -1.03
CA GLY A 100 11.59 0.10 -2.11
C GLY A 100 10.16 0.06 -1.58
N ALA A 101 9.89 -0.77 -0.56
CA ALA A 101 8.58 -0.85 0.08
C ALA A 101 8.18 0.48 0.74
N ILE A 102 9.10 1.13 1.47
CA ILE A 102 8.88 2.42 2.12
C ILE A 102 8.56 3.50 1.09
N ILE A 103 9.35 3.58 0.02
CA ILE A 103 9.16 4.57 -1.04
C ILE A 103 7.77 4.38 -1.68
N ALA A 104 7.39 3.16 -2.04
CA ALA A 104 6.07 2.87 -2.60
C ALA A 104 4.94 3.24 -1.63
N PHE A 105 5.08 2.93 -0.35
CA PHE A 105 4.10 3.31 0.67
C PHE A 105 3.89 4.83 0.69
N PHE A 106 4.96 5.62 0.75
CA PHE A 106 4.88 7.09 0.75
C PHE A 106 4.28 7.65 -0.53
N VAL A 107 4.67 7.12 -1.70
CA VAL A 107 4.13 7.55 -3.00
C VAL A 107 2.63 7.27 -3.09
N ILE A 108 2.19 6.07 -2.69
CA ILE A 108 0.77 5.70 -2.70
C ILE A 108 -0.01 6.55 -1.71
N ALA A 109 0.50 6.74 -0.49
CA ALA A 109 -0.13 7.59 0.53
C ALA A 109 -0.30 9.02 0.03
N ARG A 110 0.74 9.61 -0.56
CA ARG A 110 0.69 10.96 -1.13
C ARG A 110 -0.31 11.06 -2.28
N SER A 111 -0.29 10.11 -3.22
CA SER A 111 -1.20 10.13 -4.38
C SER A 111 -2.68 10.08 -3.98
N ARG A 112 -3.01 9.38 -2.89
CA ARG A 112 -4.38 9.24 -2.39
C ARG A 112 -4.83 10.45 -1.58
N ALA A 113 -3.94 11.03 -0.76
CA ALA A 113 -4.22 12.27 -0.06
C ALA A 113 -4.60 13.40 -1.04
N THR A 114 -3.89 13.50 -2.17
CA THR A 114 -4.21 14.49 -3.22
C THR A 114 -5.57 14.24 -3.86
N LYS A 115 -5.95 12.98 -4.14
CA LYS A 115 -7.26 12.66 -4.73
C LYS A 115 -8.42 12.95 -3.77
N GLN A 116 -8.24 12.69 -2.48
CA GLN A 116 -9.28 12.93 -1.47
C GLN A 116 -9.50 14.43 -1.20
N SER A 117 -8.45 15.24 -1.27
CA SER A 117 -8.54 16.70 -1.16
C SER A 117 -9.24 17.36 -2.34
N LEU A 118 -9.17 16.78 -3.54
CA LEU A 118 -9.87 17.28 -4.74
C LEU A 118 -11.31 16.75 -4.84
N SER A 119 -11.62 15.64 -4.17
CA SER A 119 -12.94 15.01 -4.16
C SER A 119 -13.87 15.56 -3.07
N PHE A 120 -13.46 16.60 -2.33
CA PHE A 120 -14.39 17.30 -1.44
C PHE A 120 -15.41 18.04 -2.33
N PRO A 121 -16.68 17.60 -2.41
CA PRO A 121 -17.70 18.40 -3.05
C PRO A 121 -17.87 19.59 -2.13
N ARG A 122 -17.48 20.77 -2.60
CA ARG A 122 -17.67 22.06 -1.93
C ARG A 122 -19.15 22.46 -1.90
N THR A 123 -20.06 21.51 -1.68
CA THR A 123 -21.45 21.59 -2.13
C THR A 123 -22.46 21.07 -1.12
N ARG A 124 -22.31 21.45 0.16
CA ARG A 124 -23.45 21.48 1.11
C ARG A 124 -23.51 22.70 2.02
N GLU A 125 -22.57 23.64 1.94
CA GLU A 125 -22.60 24.85 2.75
C GLU A 125 -23.07 26.09 1.98
N ALA A 126 -23.05 26.06 0.64
CA ALA A 126 -23.50 27.20 -0.17
C ALA A 126 -25.03 27.38 -0.21
N SER A 127 -25.82 26.39 0.22
CA SER A 127 -27.30 26.49 0.24
C SER A 127 -27.87 26.99 1.57
N VAL A 128 -27.07 27.04 2.64
CA VAL A 128 -27.49 27.50 3.98
C VAL A 128 -27.15 28.99 4.18
N LEU A 129 -26.27 29.54 3.35
CA LEU A 129 -25.83 30.93 3.38
C LEU A 129 -26.34 31.71 2.15
N ASP A 130 -27.54 31.42 1.66
CA ASP A 130 -28.22 32.34 0.74
C ASP A 130 -29.01 33.37 1.57
N PRO A 131 -28.48 34.60 1.79
CA PRO A 131 -29.18 35.64 2.52
C PRO A 131 -30.45 36.14 1.81
N ARG A 132 -30.76 35.65 0.60
CA ARG A 132 -32.01 35.97 -0.11
C ARG A 132 -33.17 35.05 0.27
N VAL A 133 -32.92 33.95 0.98
CA VAL A 133 -33.98 33.08 1.49
C VAL A 133 -34.48 33.66 2.82
N ASN A 134 -35.50 34.52 2.73
CA ASN A 134 -36.17 35.07 3.90
C ASN A 134 -36.99 33.97 4.59
N PRO A 135 -36.79 33.67 5.89
CA PRO A 135 -37.53 32.65 6.62
C PRO A 135 -39.06 32.83 6.57
N GLU A 136 -39.53 34.06 6.36
CA GLU A 136 -40.97 34.35 6.25
C GLU A 136 -41.62 33.83 4.96
N ASP A 137 -40.85 33.66 3.88
CA ASP A 137 -41.37 33.12 2.62
C ASP A 137 -41.61 31.61 2.68
N ASP A 138 -40.88 30.89 3.55
CA ASP A 138 -41.01 29.44 3.72
C ASP A 138 -42.28 29.08 4.53
N MET A 139 -42.63 29.90 5.53
CA MET A 139 -43.86 29.71 6.31
C MET A 139 -45.15 29.96 5.51
N ARG A 140 -45.11 30.78 4.45
CA ARG A 140 -46.27 30.98 3.57
C ARG A 140 -46.55 29.81 2.63
N ARG A 141 -45.58 28.91 2.43
CA ARG A 141 -45.66 27.82 1.44
C ARG A 141 -46.20 26.50 1.99
N SER A 142 -46.48 26.36 3.29
CA SER A 142 -47.07 25.13 3.85
C SER A 142 -48.50 25.27 4.38
N PRO A 143 -49.51 25.19 3.50
CA PRO A 143 -50.82 24.72 3.91
C PRO A 143 -51.29 23.59 2.99
N ARG A 144 -50.72 22.38 3.12
CA ARG A 144 -51.33 21.12 2.63
C ARG A 144 -50.41 19.92 2.90
N SER A 145 -50.68 19.20 3.98
CA SER A 145 -50.61 17.71 4.05
C SER A 145 -50.86 17.21 5.47
N LEU A 146 -51.96 17.67 6.07
CA LEU A 146 -52.65 16.93 7.13
C LEU A 146 -54.00 16.51 6.57
N ARG A 147 -54.03 15.40 5.83
CA ARG A 147 -55.21 14.52 5.63
C ARG A 147 -54.80 13.29 4.83
N SER A 148 -55.29 12.16 5.33
CA SER A 148 -55.21 10.75 4.88
C SER A 148 -53.96 9.99 5.27
#